data_AF-A0A818G3E1-F1
#
_entry.id   AF-A0A818G3E1-F1
#
_cell.length_a   1.000
_cell.length_b   1.000
_cell.length_c   1.000
_cell.angle_alpha   90.00
_cell.angle_beta   90.00
_cell.angle_gamma   90.00
#
_symmetry.space_group_name_H-M   'P 1'
#
loop_
_entity.id
_entity.type
_entity.pdbx_description
1 polymer ?
#
loop_
_entity_poly.entity_id
_entity_poly.type
_entity_poly.pdbx_seq_one_letter_code
_entity_poly.pdbx_strand_id
1 'polypeptide(L)'
;MDFPCIPTILQTTKRNDNFLRPDRVLIFSSPEQTAILKSACDFLMDRTVDVVPEIFYQLYVIHAVDRGHVIPVVFCLLQRKSTATYKKMINKIVEFAPTWSPRTIMLGFEKAVANVLSNNFPQACLSGCYFHLRQKQGLQKRYEDDVGFAHGIHKVAALAFINPNDVINAFADLSTHLGDGFQSMLDYFEDTYIGRFRANGSRARPLFNIKYWNVYERAKNQ
;
A
#
# COMPACT_ATOMS: atom_id res chain seq x y z
N MET A 1 14.79 -10.95 4.87
CA MET A 1 15.21 -11.48 3.56
C MET A 1 15.98 -10.38 2.87
N ASP A 2 17.30 -10.56 2.76
CA ASP A 2 18.12 -9.70 1.89
C ASP A 2 17.85 -10.12 0.44
N PHE A 3 17.37 -9.17 -0.35
CA PHE A 3 16.98 -9.39 -1.74
C PHE A 3 18.16 -9.13 -2.67
N PRO A 4 18.22 -9.81 -3.82
CA PRO A 4 19.41 -9.82 -4.68
C PRO A 4 19.77 -8.42 -5.17
N CYS A 5 21.05 -8.10 -5.08
CA CYS A 5 21.65 -6.92 -5.68
C CYS A 5 21.52 -6.99 -7.21
N ILE A 6 21.33 -5.85 -7.87
CA ILE A 6 21.26 -5.73 -9.34
C ILE A 6 22.54 -6.35 -9.94
N PRO A 7 22.45 -7.26 -10.93
CA PRO A 7 23.63 -7.88 -11.53
C PRO A 7 24.64 -6.86 -12.05
N THR A 8 25.94 -7.05 -11.79
CA THR A 8 27.02 -6.10 -12.16
C THR A 8 27.00 -5.73 -13.64
N ILE A 9 26.66 -6.68 -14.52
CA ILE A 9 26.59 -6.50 -15.98
C ILE A 9 25.55 -5.44 -16.40
N LEU A 10 24.57 -5.14 -15.56
CA LEU A 10 23.56 -4.13 -15.81
C LEU A 10 23.87 -2.78 -15.14
N GLN A 11 25.00 -2.67 -14.46
CA GLN A 11 25.40 -1.44 -13.78
C GLN A 11 26.27 -0.53 -14.66
N THR A 12 26.83 -1.06 -15.74
CA THR A 12 27.77 -0.35 -16.64
C THR A 12 27.25 -0.26 -18.08
N THR A 13 27.65 0.79 -18.80
CA THR A 13 27.37 0.93 -20.23
C THR A 13 28.27 0.01 -21.07
N LYS A 14 28.03 -0.08 -22.38
CA LYS A 14 28.95 -0.75 -23.34
C LYS A 14 30.38 -0.16 -23.33
N ARG A 15 30.59 1.01 -22.74
CA ARG A 15 31.91 1.66 -22.56
C ARG A 15 32.47 1.49 -21.14
N ASN A 16 31.88 0.63 -20.32
CA ASN A 16 32.23 0.39 -18.91
C ASN A 16 31.97 1.58 -17.96
N ASP A 17 31.24 2.60 -18.39
CA ASP A 17 30.85 3.69 -17.50
C ASP A 17 29.77 3.22 -16.53
N ASN A 18 29.96 3.45 -15.23
CA ASN A 18 28.93 3.19 -14.24
C ASN A 18 27.80 4.23 -14.41
N PHE A 19 26.72 3.81 -15.08
CA PHE A 19 25.55 4.66 -15.28
C PHE A 19 24.50 4.46 -14.18
N LEU A 20 24.64 3.40 -13.39
CA LEU A 20 23.72 3.03 -12.32
C LEU A 20 24.13 3.68 -11.00
N ARG A 21 23.73 4.94 -10.81
CA ARG A 21 23.89 5.61 -9.53
C ARG A 21 23.00 4.96 -8.46
N PRO A 22 23.47 4.79 -7.21
CA PRO A 22 22.64 4.27 -6.14
C PRO A 22 21.45 5.18 -5.85
N ASP A 23 20.33 4.56 -5.49
CA ASP A 23 19.05 5.21 -5.16
C ASP A 23 18.53 6.15 -6.26
N ARG A 24 18.72 5.75 -7.52
CA ARG A 24 18.16 6.44 -8.67
C ARG A 24 16.64 6.34 -8.64
N VAL A 25 16.01 7.50 -8.88
CA VAL A 25 14.57 7.65 -9.04
C VAL A 25 14.35 8.33 -10.38
N LEU A 26 13.68 7.68 -11.32
CA LEU A 26 13.24 8.28 -12.58
C LEU A 26 11.76 8.58 -12.48
N ILE A 27 11.36 9.79 -12.82
CA ILE A 27 9.97 10.25 -12.73
C ILE A 27 9.54 10.74 -14.10
N PHE A 28 8.39 10.26 -14.56
CA PHE A 28 7.79 10.63 -15.83
C PHE A 28 6.39 11.18 -15.59
N SER A 29 6.14 12.37 -16.12
CA SER A 29 4.86 13.07 -16.11
C SER A 29 4.87 14.10 -17.23
N SER A 30 3.84 14.10 -18.09
CA SER A 30 3.66 15.15 -19.11
C SER A 30 3.17 16.46 -18.47
N PRO A 31 3.20 17.59 -19.20
CA PRO A 31 2.59 18.83 -18.75
C PRO A 31 1.09 18.67 -18.39
N GLU A 32 0.33 17.93 -19.20
CA GLU A 32 -1.10 17.66 -18.98
C GLU A 32 -1.31 16.79 -17.74
N GLN A 33 -0.53 15.72 -17.59
CA GLN A 33 -0.58 14.88 -16.40
C GLN A 33 -0.23 15.66 -15.13
N THR A 34 0.75 16.55 -15.21
CA THR A 34 1.14 17.44 -14.11
C THR A 34 0.03 18.44 -13.78
N ALA A 35 -0.71 18.92 -14.79
CA ALA A 35 -1.88 19.77 -14.56
C ALA A 35 -2.99 19.01 -13.81
N ILE A 36 -3.29 17.76 -14.21
CA ILE A 36 -4.26 16.90 -13.53
C ILE A 36 -3.80 16.60 -12.10
N LEU A 37 -2.51 16.29 -11.89
CA LEU A 37 -1.92 16.07 -10.56
C LEU A 37 -2.17 17.27 -9.63
N LYS A 38 -2.05 18.50 -10.16
CA LYS A 38 -2.24 19.73 -9.38
C LYS A 38 -3.71 20.05 -9.10
N SER A 39 -4.64 19.64 -9.96
CA SER A 39 -6.06 19.96 -9.83
C SER A 39 -6.89 18.89 -9.13
N ALA A 40 -6.50 17.62 -9.24
CA ALA A 40 -7.23 16.51 -8.63
C ALA A 40 -7.07 16.48 -7.10
N CYS A 41 -8.10 15.98 -6.41
CA CYS A 41 -8.11 15.88 -4.96
C CYS A 41 -7.89 14.45 -4.44
N ASP A 42 -8.22 13.44 -5.24
CA ASP A 42 -8.26 12.06 -4.78
C ASP A 42 -7.31 11.21 -5.62
N PHE A 43 -6.48 10.41 -4.95
CA PHE A 43 -5.39 9.68 -5.60
C PHE A 43 -5.37 8.21 -5.22
N LEU A 44 -5.02 7.38 -6.19
CA LEU A 44 -4.70 5.96 -6.00
C LEU A 44 -3.22 5.77 -6.27
N MET A 45 -2.50 5.15 -5.35
CA MET A 45 -1.08 4.89 -5.52
C MET A 45 -0.80 3.40 -5.42
N ASP A 46 -0.13 2.86 -6.43
CA ASP A 46 0.17 1.45 -6.50
C ASP A 46 1.57 1.20 -7.06
N ARG A 47 2.10 0.01 -6.77
CA ARG A 47 3.40 -0.45 -7.25
C ARG A 47 3.28 -1.78 -7.98
N THR A 48 4.08 -1.94 -9.02
CA THR A 48 4.26 -3.21 -9.70
C THR A 48 5.74 -3.52 -9.86
N VAL A 49 6.09 -4.80 -9.84
CA VAL A 49 7.46 -5.32 -9.98
C VAL A 49 7.65 -6.14 -11.26
N ASP A 50 6.56 -6.58 -11.91
CA ASP A 50 6.64 -7.53 -13.01
C ASP A 50 7.03 -6.89 -14.36
N VAL A 51 6.94 -5.57 -14.44
CA VAL A 51 7.11 -4.80 -15.69
C VAL A 51 8.34 -3.88 -15.66
N VAL A 52 9.25 -4.06 -14.72
CA VAL A 52 10.43 -3.19 -14.59
C VAL A 52 11.71 -3.83 -15.15
N PRO A 53 12.59 -3.02 -15.77
CA PRO A 53 13.94 -3.47 -16.10
C PRO A 53 14.68 -3.92 -14.84
N GLU A 54 15.54 -4.93 -14.94
CA GLU A 54 16.33 -5.49 -13.82
C GLU A 54 17.14 -4.46 -13.01
N ILE A 55 17.45 -3.30 -13.59
CA ILE A 55 18.14 -2.19 -12.91
C ILE A 55 17.25 -1.37 -11.97
N PHE A 56 15.95 -1.66 -11.93
CA PHE A 56 14.97 -1.09 -11.02
C PHE A 56 14.22 -2.20 -10.27
N TYR A 57 13.79 -1.88 -9.06
CA TYR A 57 13.06 -2.83 -8.22
C TYR A 57 11.56 -2.75 -8.45
N GLN A 58 11.03 -1.56 -8.72
CA GLN A 58 9.60 -1.34 -8.85
C GLN A 58 9.27 -0.14 -9.72
N LEU A 59 8.11 -0.21 -10.36
CA LEU A 59 7.40 0.91 -10.96
C LEU A 59 6.30 1.31 -9.99
N TYR A 60 6.37 2.55 -9.52
CA TYR A 60 5.37 3.15 -8.65
C TYR A 60 4.55 4.14 -9.48
N VAL A 61 3.23 4.02 -9.46
CA VAL A 61 2.33 4.83 -10.29
C VAL A 61 1.34 5.57 -9.40
N ILE A 62 1.24 6.88 -9.62
CA ILE A 62 0.22 7.73 -9.00
C ILE A 62 -0.87 7.95 -10.03
N HIS A 63 -2.09 7.59 -9.65
CA HIS A 63 -3.30 7.83 -10.42
C HIS A 63 -4.13 8.91 -9.75
N ALA A 64 -4.59 9.88 -10.53
CA ALA A 64 -5.57 10.86 -10.10
C ALA A 64 -6.97 10.34 -10.41
N VAL A 65 -7.92 10.60 -9.52
CA VAL A 65 -9.35 10.48 -9.82
C VAL A 65 -9.83 11.85 -10.29
N ASP A 66 -10.14 11.95 -11.58
CA ASP A 66 -10.66 13.17 -12.20
C ASP A 66 -11.93 12.86 -12.98
N ARG A 67 -13.02 13.58 -12.67
CA ARG A 67 -14.34 13.43 -13.33
C ARG A 67 -14.81 11.97 -13.46
N GLY A 68 -14.64 11.18 -12.40
CA GLY A 68 -15.05 9.76 -12.36
C GLY A 68 -14.09 8.79 -13.05
N HIS A 69 -12.98 9.27 -13.63
CA HIS A 69 -11.97 8.45 -14.29
C HIS A 69 -10.71 8.33 -13.44
N VAL A 70 -10.07 7.16 -13.50
CA VAL A 70 -8.76 6.93 -12.89
C VAL A 70 -7.70 7.11 -13.97
N ILE A 71 -6.87 8.15 -13.83
CA ILE A 71 -5.89 8.56 -14.84
C ILE A 71 -4.49 8.45 -14.24
N PRO A 72 -3.57 7.65 -14.82
CA PRO A 72 -2.18 7.65 -14.36
C PRO A 72 -1.51 8.99 -14.71
N VAL A 73 -1.01 9.68 -13.69
CA VAL A 73 -0.44 11.02 -13.82
C VAL A 73 1.06 11.08 -13.51
N VAL A 74 1.59 10.13 -12.75
CA VAL A 74 3.04 10.07 -12.49
C VAL A 74 3.51 8.63 -12.48
N PHE A 75 4.58 8.35 -13.22
CA PHE A 75 5.26 7.06 -13.25
C PHE A 75 6.65 7.20 -12.65
N CYS A 76 7.01 6.33 -11.70
CA CYS A 76 8.26 6.40 -10.97
C CYS A 76 8.99 5.05 -10.99
N LEU A 77 10.16 4.98 -11.63
CA LEU A 77 11.04 3.81 -11.52
C LEU A 77 11.96 3.98 -10.30
N LEU A 78 11.88 3.04 -9.36
CA LEU A 78 12.59 3.07 -8.08
C LEU A 78 13.50 1.85 -7.95
N GLN A 79 14.75 2.07 -7.54
CA GLN A 79 15.71 0.98 -7.32
C GLN A 79 15.52 0.23 -6.01
N ARG A 80 14.75 0.78 -5.08
CA ARG A 80 14.53 0.18 -3.76
C ARG A 80 13.12 0.43 -3.24
N LYS A 81 12.74 -0.41 -2.29
CA LYS A 81 11.53 -0.33 -1.49
C LYS A 81 11.86 0.17 -0.08
N SER A 82 12.30 1.43 0.03
CA SER A 82 12.76 2.01 1.29
C SER A 82 12.12 3.37 1.58
N THR A 83 12.00 3.73 2.85
CA THR A 83 11.50 5.04 3.27
C THR A 83 12.30 6.19 2.65
N ALA A 84 13.62 6.07 2.55
CA ALA A 84 14.48 7.08 1.95
C ALA A 84 14.18 7.26 0.45
N THR A 85 13.98 6.17 -0.27
CA THR A 85 13.62 6.18 -1.70
C THR A 85 12.26 6.83 -1.94
N TYR A 86 11.24 6.49 -1.13
CA TYR A 86 9.92 7.12 -1.24
C TYR A 86 9.96 8.60 -0.88
N LYS A 87 10.70 8.98 0.17
CA LYS A 87 10.88 10.40 0.53
C LYS A 87 11.51 11.17 -0.62
N LYS A 88 12.54 10.63 -1.26
CA LYS A 88 13.17 11.23 -2.44
C LYS A 88 12.19 11.36 -3.61
N MET A 89 11.40 10.31 -3.89
CA MET A 89 10.38 10.32 -4.94
C MET A 89 9.33 11.41 -4.69
N ILE A 90 8.68 11.41 -3.52
CA ILE A 90 7.62 12.36 -3.19
C ILE A 90 8.14 13.80 -3.16
N ASN A 91 9.31 14.05 -2.59
CA ASN A 91 9.91 15.39 -2.58
C ASN A 91 10.19 15.91 -3.99
N LYS A 92 10.65 15.05 -4.90
CA LYS A 92 10.87 15.42 -6.30
C LYS A 92 9.56 15.72 -7.04
N ILE A 93 8.48 15.02 -6.71
CA ILE A 93 7.15 15.31 -7.26
C ILE A 93 6.65 16.67 -6.78
N VAL A 94 6.76 16.95 -5.48
CA VAL A 94 6.39 18.25 -4.91
C VAL A 94 7.22 19.39 -5.51
N GLU A 95 8.48 19.16 -5.86
CA GLU A 95 9.34 20.17 -6.50
C GLU A 95 8.80 20.64 -7.86
N PHE A 96 8.33 19.72 -8.74
CA PHE A 96 7.75 20.10 -10.03
C PHE A 96 6.23 20.36 -9.97
N ALA A 97 5.57 19.90 -8.92
CA ALA A 97 4.15 20.12 -8.64
C ALA A 97 3.91 20.72 -7.25
N PRO A 98 4.36 21.97 -6.99
CA PRO A 98 4.35 22.56 -5.65
C PRO A 98 2.95 22.85 -5.10
N THR A 99 1.94 22.94 -5.97
CA THR A 99 0.54 23.14 -5.60
C THR A 99 -0.23 21.83 -5.44
N TRP A 100 0.43 20.68 -5.58
CA TRP A 100 -0.23 19.38 -5.37
C TRP A 100 -0.67 19.26 -3.91
N SER A 101 -1.99 19.19 -3.70
CA SER A 101 -2.60 19.14 -2.38
C SER A 101 -3.68 18.07 -2.36
N PRO A 102 -3.31 16.80 -2.11
CA PRO A 102 -4.27 15.70 -2.09
C PRO A 102 -5.19 15.80 -0.88
N ARG A 103 -6.48 15.59 -1.09
CA ARG A 103 -7.51 15.40 -0.06
C ARG A 103 -7.53 13.96 0.42
N THR A 104 -7.53 13.00 -0.50
CA THR A 104 -7.49 11.58 -0.16
C THR A 104 -6.41 10.86 -0.94
N ILE A 105 -5.78 9.87 -0.29
CA ILE A 105 -4.81 8.99 -0.93
C ILE A 105 -5.12 7.56 -0.52
N MET A 106 -5.52 6.73 -1.47
CA MET A 106 -5.68 5.30 -1.28
C MET A 106 -4.44 4.56 -1.79
N LEU A 107 -3.90 3.67 -0.97
CA LEU A 107 -2.68 2.94 -1.28
C LEU A 107 -2.70 1.53 -0.68
N GLY A 108 -1.72 0.71 -1.07
CA GLY A 108 -1.49 -0.60 -0.47
C GLY A 108 -1.03 -0.55 0.99
N PHE A 109 -0.72 -1.73 1.55
CA PHE A 109 -0.30 -1.90 2.94
C PHE A 109 1.21 -1.81 3.10
N GLU A 110 1.76 -0.64 2.75
CA GLU A 110 3.19 -0.37 2.87
C GLU A 110 3.46 0.83 3.78
N LYS A 111 3.88 0.54 5.01
CA LYS A 111 4.07 1.55 6.05
C LYS A 111 5.10 2.63 5.67
N ALA A 112 6.14 2.25 4.93
CA ALA A 112 7.21 3.17 4.56
C ALA A 112 6.69 4.35 3.72
N VAL A 113 5.94 4.07 2.65
CA VAL A 113 5.37 5.11 1.79
C VAL A 113 4.20 5.83 2.47
N ALA A 114 3.36 5.12 3.24
CA ALA A 114 2.29 5.74 4.02
C ALA A 114 2.84 6.82 4.98
N ASN A 115 3.92 6.52 5.70
CA ASN A 115 4.56 7.48 6.61
C ASN A 115 5.14 8.70 5.86
N VAL A 116 5.75 8.49 4.70
CA VAL A 116 6.26 9.61 3.87
C VAL A 116 5.11 10.50 3.45
N LEU A 117 4.02 9.92 2.93
CA LEU A 117 2.85 10.65 2.49
C LEU A 117 2.16 11.41 3.65
N SER A 118 2.01 10.79 4.83
CA SER A 118 1.45 11.48 6.01
C SER A 118 2.32 12.66 6.46
N ASN A 119 3.64 12.58 6.32
CA ASN A 119 4.54 13.69 6.66
C ASN A 119 4.50 14.81 5.62
N ASN A 120 4.41 14.48 4.34
CA ASN A 120 4.34 15.46 3.24
C ASN A 120 2.94 16.08 3.11
N PHE A 121 1.89 15.34 3.43
CA PHE A 121 0.48 15.75 3.29
C PHE A 121 -0.31 15.47 4.58
N PRO A 122 -0.05 16.22 5.67
CA PRO A 122 -0.65 15.94 6.98
C PRO A 122 -2.18 16.13 7.01
N GLN A 123 -2.73 16.87 6.05
CA GLN A 123 -4.18 17.09 5.93
C GLN A 123 -4.87 16.05 5.04
N ALA A 124 -4.11 15.21 4.33
CA ALA A 124 -4.68 14.19 3.46
C ALA A 124 -5.21 13.01 4.27
N CYS A 125 -6.40 12.53 3.91
CA CYS A 125 -6.93 11.28 4.44
C CYS A 125 -6.28 10.10 3.70
N LEU A 126 -5.36 9.41 4.37
CA LEU A 126 -4.76 8.18 3.85
C LEU A 126 -5.66 6.99 4.18
N SER A 127 -5.88 6.13 3.20
CA SER A 127 -6.65 4.89 3.38
C SER A 127 -6.00 3.69 2.69
N GLY A 128 -6.19 2.52 3.28
CA GLY A 128 -5.85 1.24 2.69
C GLY A 128 -6.84 0.87 1.59
N CYS A 129 -6.30 0.27 0.54
CA CYS A 129 -7.09 -0.30 -0.53
C CYS A 129 -7.73 -1.64 -0.10
N TYR A 130 -9.06 -1.74 -0.18
CA TYR A 130 -9.78 -2.96 0.20
C TYR A 130 -9.39 -4.18 -0.63
N PHE A 131 -9.10 -3.98 -1.92
CA PHE A 131 -8.59 -5.03 -2.79
C PHE A 131 -7.30 -5.64 -2.23
N HIS A 132 -6.35 -4.81 -1.82
CA HIS A 132 -5.10 -5.26 -1.19
C HIS A 132 -5.31 -5.91 0.18
N LEU A 133 -6.35 -5.52 0.94
CA LEU A 133 -6.67 -6.13 2.23
C LEU A 133 -7.15 -7.58 2.06
N ARG A 134 -7.89 -7.83 0.97
CA ARG A 134 -8.39 -9.16 0.60
C ARG A 134 -7.31 -10.07 0.04
N GLN A 135 -6.31 -9.51 -0.62
CA GLN A 135 -5.20 -10.30 -1.17
C GLN A 135 -4.39 -10.96 -0.05
N LYS A 136 -4.09 -12.26 -0.22
CA LYS A 136 -3.23 -13.02 0.70
C LYS A 136 -2.01 -13.49 -0.05
N GLN A 137 -0.85 -12.99 0.36
CA GLN A 137 0.42 -13.47 -0.16
C GLN A 137 0.80 -14.78 0.54
N GLY A 138 1.08 -15.83 -0.24
CA GLY A 138 1.55 -17.12 0.25
C GLY A 138 0.46 -18.13 0.61
N LEU A 139 -0.82 -17.79 0.42
CA LEU A 139 -1.96 -18.67 0.71
C LEU A 139 -2.82 -18.98 -0.53
N GLN A 140 -2.36 -18.62 -1.73
CA GLN A 140 -3.12 -18.70 -2.96
C GLN A 140 -3.62 -20.12 -3.25
N LYS A 141 -2.71 -21.11 -3.22
CA LYS A 141 -3.07 -22.50 -3.50
C LYS A 141 -4.15 -23.03 -2.55
N ARG A 142 -4.01 -22.80 -1.24
CA ARG A 142 -5.01 -23.23 -0.26
C ARG A 142 -6.33 -22.49 -0.43
N TYR A 143 -6.28 -21.20 -0.76
CA TYR A 143 -7.48 -20.42 -1.06
C TYR A 143 -8.23 -20.95 -2.30
N GLU A 144 -7.51 -21.43 -3.32
CA GLU A 144 -8.09 -22.01 -4.52
C GLU A 144 -8.65 -23.43 -4.28
N ASP A 145 -7.95 -24.24 -3.49
CA ASP A 145 -8.28 -25.65 -3.27
C ASP A 145 -9.31 -25.88 -2.14
N ASP A 146 -9.47 -24.95 -1.20
CA ASP A 146 -10.33 -25.11 -0.01
C ASP A 146 -11.38 -23.98 0.08
N VAL A 147 -12.61 -24.30 -0.32
CA VAL A 147 -13.76 -23.39 -0.30
C VAL A 147 -14.08 -22.90 1.12
N GLY A 148 -13.90 -23.76 2.13
CA GLY A 148 -14.12 -23.39 3.54
C GLY A 148 -13.10 -22.35 3.99
N PHE A 149 -11.83 -22.55 3.61
CA PHE A 149 -10.77 -21.58 3.85
C PHE A 149 -11.02 -20.26 3.13
N ALA A 150 -11.38 -20.30 1.85
CA ALA A 150 -11.74 -19.10 1.08
C ALA A 150 -12.90 -18.32 1.74
N HIS A 151 -13.93 -19.03 2.20
CA HIS A 151 -15.05 -18.42 2.91
C HIS A 151 -14.61 -17.79 4.24
N GLY A 152 -13.72 -18.43 5.01
CA GLY A 152 -13.13 -17.83 6.21
C GLY A 152 -12.33 -16.56 5.93
N ILE A 153 -11.55 -16.51 4.85
CA ILE A 153 -10.85 -15.30 4.39
C ILE A 153 -11.84 -14.18 4.08
N HIS A 154 -12.97 -14.48 3.44
CA HIS A 154 -14.02 -13.50 3.18
C HIS A 154 -14.64 -12.96 4.46
N LYS A 155 -14.89 -13.82 5.47
CA LYS A 155 -15.39 -13.35 6.78
C LYS A 155 -14.41 -12.37 7.44
N VAL A 156 -13.11 -12.68 7.42
CA VAL A 156 -12.09 -11.75 7.97
C VAL A 156 -12.04 -10.44 7.17
N ALA A 157 -12.10 -10.50 5.84
CA ALA A 157 -12.17 -9.30 5.02
C ALA A 157 -13.45 -8.48 5.26
N ALA A 158 -14.56 -9.13 5.65
CA ALA A 158 -15.83 -8.46 5.93
C ALA A 158 -15.76 -7.55 7.17
N LEU A 159 -14.77 -7.75 8.07
CA LEU A 159 -14.52 -6.85 9.20
C LEU A 159 -14.29 -5.39 8.74
N ALA A 160 -13.86 -5.18 7.50
CA ALA A 160 -13.70 -3.83 6.95
C ALA A 160 -15.02 -3.07 6.81
N PHE A 161 -16.15 -3.77 6.78
CA PHE A 161 -17.49 -3.18 6.69
C PHE A 161 -18.20 -3.08 8.03
N ILE A 162 -17.54 -3.44 9.14
CA ILE A 162 -18.10 -3.28 10.48
C ILE A 162 -17.79 -1.86 10.96
N ASN A 163 -18.69 -1.27 11.76
CA ASN A 163 -18.41 0.00 12.42
C ASN A 163 -17.04 -0.09 13.14
N PRO A 164 -16.12 0.87 12.94
CA PRO A 164 -14.79 0.82 13.53
C PRO A 164 -14.74 0.57 15.06
N ASN A 165 -15.79 0.97 15.78
CA ASN A 165 -15.90 0.76 17.23
C ASN A 165 -16.18 -0.71 17.61
N ASP A 166 -16.78 -1.47 16.71
CA ASP A 166 -17.21 -2.86 16.95
C ASP A 166 -16.24 -3.89 16.34
N VAL A 167 -15.30 -3.45 15.49
CA VAL A 167 -14.35 -4.31 14.77
C VAL A 167 -13.56 -5.23 15.71
N ILE A 168 -13.11 -4.72 16.87
CA ILE A 168 -12.32 -5.51 17.81
C ILE A 168 -13.15 -6.67 18.39
N ASN A 169 -14.39 -6.40 18.79
CA ASN A 169 -15.29 -7.42 19.32
C ASN A 169 -15.67 -8.43 18.24
N ALA A 170 -16.02 -7.94 17.05
CA ALA A 170 -16.33 -8.80 15.91
C ALA A 170 -15.14 -9.70 15.49
N PHE A 171 -13.90 -9.20 15.59
CA PHE A 171 -12.71 -10.02 15.34
C PHE A 171 -12.55 -11.11 16.41
N ALA A 172 -12.78 -10.81 17.69
CA ALA A 172 -12.71 -11.79 18.77
C ALA A 172 -13.75 -12.90 18.58
N ASP A 173 -15.01 -12.53 18.32
CA ASP A 173 -16.09 -13.48 18.05
C ASP A 173 -15.75 -14.33 16.82
N LEU A 174 -15.34 -13.70 15.72
CA LEU A 174 -14.99 -14.41 14.49
C LEU A 174 -13.83 -15.39 14.70
N SER A 175 -12.82 -15.01 15.49
CA SER A 175 -11.66 -15.85 15.80
C SER A 175 -12.05 -17.11 16.58
N THR A 176 -13.05 -17.03 17.48
CA THR A 176 -13.57 -18.21 18.19
C THR A 176 -14.34 -19.16 17.27
N HIS A 177 -15.02 -18.62 16.24
CA HIS A 177 -15.79 -19.42 15.29
C HIS A 177 -14.94 -20.03 14.18
N LEU A 178 -13.82 -19.40 13.83
CA LEU A 178 -12.87 -19.92 12.86
C LEU A 178 -11.94 -20.93 13.57
N GLY A 179 -12.07 -22.21 13.25
CA GLY A 179 -11.27 -23.27 13.88
C GLY A 179 -9.77 -23.22 13.57
N ASP A 180 -9.01 -24.18 14.11
CA ASP A 180 -7.54 -24.21 14.14
C ASP A 180 -6.85 -24.02 12.79
N GLY A 181 -7.53 -24.35 11.69
CA GLY A 181 -7.01 -24.16 10.32
C GLY A 181 -6.75 -22.71 9.91
N PHE A 182 -7.19 -21.71 10.69
CA PHE A 182 -7.06 -20.28 10.39
C PHE A 182 -6.05 -19.55 11.27
N GLN A 183 -5.42 -20.22 12.23
CA GLN A 183 -4.64 -19.59 13.30
C GLN A 183 -3.56 -18.64 12.77
N SER A 184 -2.75 -19.08 11.80
CA SER A 184 -1.69 -18.24 11.22
C SER A 184 -2.22 -16.98 10.53
N MET A 185 -3.40 -17.06 9.92
CA MET A 185 -4.06 -15.93 9.27
C MET A 185 -4.65 -14.96 10.29
N LEU A 186 -5.28 -15.49 11.35
CA LEU A 186 -5.82 -14.70 12.45
C LEU A 186 -4.71 -14.00 13.22
N ASP A 187 -3.61 -14.70 13.52
CA ASP A 187 -2.42 -14.14 14.16
C ASP A 187 -1.84 -12.98 13.34
N TYR A 188 -1.64 -13.20 12.04
CA TYR A 188 -1.18 -12.14 11.14
C TYR A 188 -2.14 -10.95 11.11
N PHE A 189 -3.45 -11.21 11.02
CA PHE A 189 -4.46 -10.15 10.97
C PHE A 189 -4.52 -9.37 12.28
N GLU A 190 -4.42 -10.06 13.41
CA GLU A 190 -4.37 -9.44 14.73
C GLU A 190 -3.14 -8.54 14.85
N ASP A 191 -1.94 -9.05 14.55
CA ASP A 191 -0.71 -8.26 14.64
C ASP A 191 -0.72 -7.03 13.70
N THR A 192 -1.31 -7.19 12.52
CA THR A 192 -1.26 -6.16 11.47
C THR A 192 -2.33 -5.09 11.65
N TYR A 193 -3.55 -5.47 12.05
CA TYR A 193 -4.74 -4.62 11.92
C TYR A 193 -5.51 -4.35 13.22
N ILE A 194 -5.41 -5.25 14.21
CA ILE A 194 -6.17 -5.16 15.47
C ILE A 194 -5.26 -4.75 16.64
N GLY A 195 -4.07 -5.33 16.71
CA GLY A 195 -3.07 -5.23 17.77
C GLY A 195 -3.35 -6.23 18.90
N ARG A 196 -2.36 -7.01 19.36
CA ARG A 196 -2.54 -7.99 20.44
C ARG A 196 -2.69 -7.37 21.83
N PHE A 197 -3.26 -8.11 22.78
CA PHE A 197 -3.13 -7.76 24.19
C PHE A 197 -1.69 -7.93 24.68
N ARG A 198 -1.25 -7.01 25.52
CA ARG A 198 0.01 -7.09 26.27
C ARG A 198 -0.26 -7.67 27.66
N ALA A 199 0.80 -8.12 28.33
CA ALA A 199 0.74 -8.65 29.70
C ALA A 199 0.13 -7.68 30.72
N ASN A 200 0.19 -6.37 30.46
CA ASN A 200 -0.41 -5.34 31.32
C ASN A 200 -1.89 -5.05 31.01
N GLY A 201 -2.56 -5.87 30.19
CA GLY A 201 -3.97 -5.69 29.79
C GLY A 201 -4.20 -4.64 28.71
N SER A 202 -3.19 -3.85 28.32
CA SER A 202 -3.32 -2.88 27.22
C SER A 202 -3.25 -3.56 25.85
N ARG A 203 -3.92 -2.99 24.84
CA ARG A 203 -3.79 -3.45 23.46
C ARG A 203 -2.60 -2.78 22.76
N ALA A 204 -1.84 -3.56 21.99
CA ALA A 204 -0.76 -3.08 21.15
C ALA A 204 -1.30 -2.18 20.03
N ARG A 205 -0.49 -1.21 19.60
CA ARG A 205 -0.83 -0.40 18.44
C ARG A 205 -0.63 -1.26 17.18
N PRO A 206 -1.66 -1.48 16.35
CA PRO A 206 -1.51 -2.28 15.13
C PRO A 206 -0.59 -1.58 14.14
N LEU A 207 -0.07 -2.35 13.18
CA LEU A 207 0.75 -1.82 12.09
C LEU A 207 -0.04 -0.80 11.24
N PHE A 208 -1.30 -1.11 10.96
CA PHE A 208 -2.28 -0.23 10.31
C PHE A 208 -3.52 -0.12 11.21
N ASN A 209 -3.87 1.10 11.61
CA ASN A 209 -5.03 1.31 12.46
C ASN A 209 -6.35 0.96 11.73
N ILE A 210 -7.40 0.66 12.50
CA ILE A 210 -8.72 0.28 11.97
C ILE A 210 -9.24 1.34 10.97
N LYS A 211 -9.13 2.62 11.31
CA LYS A 211 -9.57 3.73 10.44
C LYS A 211 -8.91 3.73 9.06
N TYR A 212 -7.67 3.26 8.94
CA TYR A 212 -6.94 3.23 7.68
C TYR A 212 -7.55 2.23 6.70
N TRP A 213 -7.87 1.01 7.13
CA TRP A 213 -8.29 -0.08 6.24
C TRP A 213 -9.80 -0.33 6.22
N ASN A 214 -10.54 0.20 7.19
CA ASN A 214 -11.99 0.09 7.25
C ASN A 214 -12.65 0.88 6.10
N VAL A 215 -13.77 0.37 5.61
CA VAL A 215 -14.55 0.91 4.49
C VAL A 215 -16.00 1.21 4.87
N TYR A 216 -16.41 1.01 6.13
CA TYR A 216 -17.80 1.16 6.58
C TYR A 216 -18.44 2.47 6.12
N GLU A 217 -17.81 3.61 6.42
CA GLU A 217 -18.34 4.92 6.01
C GLU A 217 -18.29 5.13 4.49
N ARG A 218 -17.29 4.56 3.81
CA ARG A 218 -17.20 4.64 2.34
C ARG A 218 -18.31 3.83 1.66
N ALA A 219 -18.66 2.68 2.23
CA ALA A 219 -19.68 1.79 1.69
C ALA A 219 -21.11 2.31 1.89
N LYS A 220 -21.35 3.12 2.94
CA LYS A 220 -22.65 3.76 3.18
C LYS A 220 -22.98 4.91 2.23
N ASN A 221 -21.95 5.56 1.70
CA ASN A 221 -22.08 6.78 0.91
C ASN A 221 -21.98 6.51 -0.61
N GLN A 222 -22.24 5.27 -1.05
CA GLN A 222 -22.30 4.85 -2.45
C GLN A 222 -23.73 4.79 -2.96
#